data_AF-A0A973KMQ9-F1
#
_entry.id   AF-A0A973KMQ9-F1
#
_cell.length_a   1.000
_cell.length_b   1.000
_cell.length_c   1.000
_cell.angle_alpha   90.00
_cell.angle_beta   90.00
_cell.angle_gamma   90.00
#
_symmetry.space_group_name_H-M   'P 1'
#
loop_
_entity.id
_entity.type
_entity.pdbx_description
1 polymer ?
#
loop_
_entity_poly.entity_id
_entity_poly.type
_entity_poly.pdbx_seq_one_letter_code
_entity_poly.pdbx_strand_id
1 'polypeptide(L)'
;RSGLKRGATIGIPYAPDRLPDAADAAQAKIWAVCDRPGGGTGRGARQAVFVLGGDEDEALSGPSALTGDQVLYVQDENRNSYLVDRRGTKFPLGGAGGAPTRGQDTTGLLLRTLFGETARPQTVTGTWLASLNSGTRIGFPPIDGRGGRVPVDGVPAAKATAGTVLQATSAVGAQYYVITRKGVAPVTRFAALLLLQANAQTDPVRISIPADPLPAFIPADWPQGDPSRVNTTTGDSPRDVSCSVLHGGMTATSSPRLTVWAGKDYPEQILDGTASAYVTPGSGLLYQEVAGDDVSGGTLYLATDTGLRYAVSRNNDSAAAEKASTVRHATGQAAVRLGYADVKPLSIPSAWSELLPKGPALDTTSAARPQGS
;
A
#
# COMPACT_ATOMS: atom_id res chain seq x y z
N ARG A 1 -21.84 -1.05 -55.42
CA ARG A 1 -22.66 -0.62 -54.25
C ARG A 1 -23.40 -1.86 -53.74
N SER A 2 -23.37 -2.17 -52.44
CA SER A 2 -23.81 -3.48 -51.90
C SER A 2 -25.33 -3.73 -51.87
N GLY A 3 -26.18 -2.79 -52.32
CA GLY A 3 -27.64 -2.94 -52.33
C GLY A 3 -28.32 -2.89 -50.95
N LEU A 4 -27.57 -2.84 -49.85
CA LEU A 4 -28.09 -2.80 -48.48
C LEU A 4 -28.39 -1.37 -48.02
N LYS A 5 -29.56 -1.15 -47.40
CA LYS A 5 -29.92 0.12 -46.74
C LYS A 5 -29.11 0.28 -45.45
N ARG A 6 -28.52 1.45 -45.25
CA ARG A 6 -27.75 1.79 -44.03
C ARG A 6 -28.69 2.31 -42.95
N GLY A 7 -28.56 1.80 -41.74
CA GLY A 7 -29.25 2.29 -40.53
C GLY A 7 -28.47 3.41 -39.84
N ALA A 8 -28.98 3.87 -38.70
CA ALA A 8 -28.28 4.82 -37.82
C ALA A 8 -27.01 4.18 -37.23
N THR A 9 -25.97 4.99 -37.01
CA THR A 9 -24.79 4.58 -36.25
C THR A 9 -25.21 4.27 -34.82
N ILE A 10 -24.88 3.09 -34.32
CA ILE A 10 -25.09 2.69 -32.92
C ILE A 10 -23.76 2.29 -32.29
N GLY A 11 -23.68 2.32 -30.96
CA GLY A 11 -22.51 1.84 -30.23
C GLY A 11 -22.31 2.55 -28.90
N ILE A 12 -21.17 2.30 -28.26
CA ILE A 12 -20.75 2.95 -27.02
C ILE A 12 -19.60 3.89 -27.36
N PRO A 13 -19.76 5.23 -27.29
CA PRO A 13 -18.68 6.18 -27.53
C PRO A 13 -17.54 5.97 -26.54
N TYR A 14 -16.31 6.05 -27.03
CA TYR A 14 -15.10 5.91 -26.20
C TYR A 14 -14.96 4.55 -25.50
N ALA A 15 -15.71 3.53 -25.94
CA ALA A 15 -15.38 2.14 -25.64
C ALA A 15 -13.99 1.79 -26.23
N PRO A 16 -13.28 0.81 -25.64
CA PRO A 16 -11.95 0.48 -26.11
C PRO A 16 -12.04 -0.18 -27.50
N ASP A 17 -11.18 0.26 -28.43
CA ASP A 17 -11.11 -0.29 -29.79
C ASP A 17 -10.47 -1.69 -29.81
N ARG A 18 -9.60 -1.98 -28.84
CA ARG A 18 -8.91 -3.25 -28.66
C ARG A 18 -9.24 -3.81 -27.29
N LEU A 19 -9.48 -5.12 -27.27
CA LEU A 19 -9.71 -5.88 -26.05
C LEU A 19 -8.53 -6.82 -25.85
N PRO A 20 -8.04 -7.00 -24.61
CA PRO A 20 -7.11 -8.09 -24.31
C PRO A 20 -7.79 -9.42 -24.64
N ASP A 21 -7.01 -10.42 -25.02
CA ASP A 21 -7.56 -11.77 -25.15
C ASP A 21 -7.90 -12.35 -23.75
N ALA A 22 -8.66 -13.44 -23.73
CA ALA A 22 -9.10 -14.04 -22.47
C ALA A 22 -7.95 -14.57 -21.60
N ALA A 23 -6.82 -14.96 -22.21
CA ALA A 23 -5.68 -15.48 -21.47
C ALA A 23 -4.94 -14.34 -20.76
N ASP A 24 -4.70 -13.23 -21.46
CA ASP A 24 -4.09 -12.03 -20.88
C ASP A 24 -5.02 -11.39 -19.83
N ALA A 25 -6.32 -11.28 -20.13
CA ALA A 25 -7.30 -10.70 -19.20
C ALA A 25 -7.48 -11.51 -17.91
N ALA A 26 -7.13 -12.79 -17.91
CA ALA A 26 -7.15 -13.66 -16.73
C ALA A 26 -5.84 -13.60 -15.92
N GLN A 27 -4.76 -13.09 -16.51
CA GLN A 27 -3.45 -13.09 -15.88
C GLN A 27 -3.34 -11.97 -14.85
N ALA A 28 -2.84 -12.33 -13.66
CA ALA A 28 -2.53 -11.35 -12.63
C ALA A 28 -1.55 -10.30 -13.13
N LYS A 29 -1.86 -9.03 -12.87
CA LYS A 29 -0.98 -7.88 -13.14
C LYS A 29 -0.40 -7.36 -11.84
N ILE A 30 0.73 -6.65 -11.92
CA ILE A 30 1.25 -5.87 -10.80
C ILE A 30 0.67 -4.46 -10.89
N TRP A 31 0.04 -3.99 -9.82
CA TRP A 31 -0.43 -2.62 -9.76
C TRP A 31 0.53 -1.77 -8.94
N ALA A 32 0.79 -0.54 -9.36
CA ALA A 32 1.49 0.43 -8.54
C ALA A 32 0.77 1.78 -8.55
N VAL A 33 0.69 2.39 -7.38
CA VAL A 33 0.31 3.80 -7.24
C VAL A 33 1.51 4.55 -6.71
N CYS A 34 1.97 5.52 -7.48
CA CYS A 34 3.22 6.21 -7.28
C CYS A 34 2.97 7.70 -7.10
N ASP A 35 3.53 8.25 -6.03
CA ASP A 35 3.52 9.68 -5.77
C ASP A 35 4.92 10.25 -5.89
N ARG A 36 5.02 11.38 -6.59
CA ARG A 36 6.22 12.22 -6.68
C ARG A 36 5.90 13.59 -6.09
N PRO A 37 6.85 14.25 -5.38
CA PRO A 37 6.69 15.64 -5.01
C PRO A 37 6.34 16.52 -6.23
N GLY A 38 5.40 17.45 -6.05
CA GLY A 38 5.12 18.48 -7.05
C GLY A 38 6.36 19.34 -7.30
N GLY A 39 6.65 19.61 -8.57
CA GLY A 39 7.61 20.65 -8.95
C GLY A 39 6.90 22.00 -9.11
N GLY A 40 7.54 23.10 -8.73
CA GLY A 40 7.01 24.47 -8.93
C GLY A 40 6.11 25.00 -7.81
N THR A 41 5.22 25.94 -8.14
CA THR A 41 4.37 26.69 -7.18
C THR A 41 3.16 25.89 -6.65
N GLY A 42 2.85 24.74 -7.27
CA GLY A 42 1.84 23.79 -6.81
C GLY A 42 2.46 22.78 -5.82
N ARG A 43 2.01 22.81 -4.56
CA ARG A 43 2.57 22.00 -3.46
C ARG A 43 2.04 20.56 -3.39
N GLY A 44 1.16 20.15 -4.30
CA GLY A 44 0.53 18.83 -4.30
C GLY A 44 1.45 17.75 -4.84
N ALA A 45 1.35 16.54 -4.30
CA ALA A 45 1.99 15.37 -4.89
C ALA A 45 1.37 15.09 -6.28
N ARG A 46 2.20 14.69 -7.24
CA ARG A 46 1.74 14.18 -8.54
C ARG A 46 1.61 12.67 -8.42
N GLN A 47 0.41 12.17 -8.68
CA GLN A 47 0.09 10.74 -8.63
C GLN A 47 0.07 10.14 -10.03
N ALA A 48 0.57 8.91 -10.13
CA ALA A 48 0.53 8.06 -11.29
C ALA A 48 0.16 6.63 -10.90
N VAL A 49 -0.58 5.94 -11.76
CA VAL A 49 -1.06 4.58 -11.55
C VAL A 49 -0.53 3.70 -12.68
N PHE A 50 -0.08 2.51 -12.35
CA PHE A 50 0.49 1.56 -13.30
C PHE A 50 -0.18 0.21 -13.10
N VAL A 51 -0.59 -0.44 -14.18
CA VAL A 51 -1.02 -1.84 -14.21
C VAL A 51 -0.13 -2.55 -15.21
N LEU A 52 0.89 -3.23 -14.68
CA LEU A 52 1.98 -3.80 -15.45
C LEU A 52 1.79 -5.30 -15.62
N GLY A 53 1.97 -5.78 -16.84
CA GLY A 53 1.95 -7.20 -17.18
C GLY A 53 3.14 -7.60 -18.05
N GLY A 54 3.43 -8.89 -18.11
CA GLY A 54 4.60 -9.40 -18.84
C GLY A 54 5.90 -8.84 -18.30
N ASP A 55 6.87 -8.58 -19.19
CA ASP A 55 8.21 -8.16 -18.82
C ASP A 55 8.27 -6.79 -18.09
N GLU A 56 7.26 -5.93 -18.24
CA GLU A 56 7.20 -4.63 -17.56
C GLU A 56 6.96 -4.75 -16.04
N ASP A 57 6.44 -5.89 -15.57
CA ASP A 57 6.21 -6.10 -14.15
C ASP A 57 7.53 -6.13 -13.33
N GLU A 58 8.65 -6.44 -13.98
CA GLU A 58 9.99 -6.44 -13.41
C GLU A 58 10.48 -5.02 -13.04
N ALA A 59 9.90 -3.97 -13.62
CA ALA A 59 10.24 -2.57 -13.31
C ALA A 59 9.99 -2.21 -11.83
N LEU A 60 9.06 -2.92 -11.19
CA LEU A 60 8.71 -2.76 -9.77
C LEU A 60 9.50 -3.69 -8.84
N SER A 61 10.47 -4.43 -9.41
CA SER A 61 11.38 -5.32 -8.70
C SER A 61 12.79 -4.72 -8.59
N GLY A 62 13.72 -5.48 -8.01
CA GLY A 62 15.13 -5.11 -7.97
C GLY A 62 15.49 -4.03 -6.95
N PRO A 63 16.51 -3.18 -7.21
CA PRO A 63 17.15 -2.34 -6.19
C PRO A 63 16.26 -1.21 -5.66
N SER A 64 15.24 -0.82 -6.43
CA SER A 64 14.27 0.22 -6.03
C SER A 64 13.16 -0.35 -5.14
N ALA A 65 12.92 -1.66 -5.14
CA ALA A 65 12.05 -2.30 -4.17
C ALA A 65 12.66 -2.21 -2.75
N LEU A 66 11.84 -1.91 -1.75
CA LEU A 66 12.32 -1.79 -0.37
C LEU A 66 12.66 -3.18 0.20
N THR A 67 13.81 -3.27 0.85
CA THR A 67 14.34 -4.51 1.45
C THR A 67 14.82 -4.28 2.88
N GLY A 68 15.01 -5.36 3.65
CA GLY A 68 15.51 -5.27 5.03
C GLY A 68 14.65 -4.37 5.91
N ASP A 69 15.30 -3.38 6.55
CA ASP A 69 14.68 -2.36 7.40
C ASP A 69 14.51 -1.01 6.68
N GLN A 70 14.51 -1.02 5.33
CA GLN A 70 14.23 0.18 4.55
C GLN A 70 12.78 0.63 4.75
N VAL A 71 12.60 1.94 4.91
CA VAL A 71 11.31 2.60 5.15
C VAL A 71 11.17 3.87 4.33
N LEU A 72 9.93 4.30 4.12
CA LEU A 72 9.62 5.65 3.64
C LEU A 72 9.21 6.54 4.81
N TYR A 73 9.65 7.80 4.77
CA TYR A 73 9.11 8.85 5.62
C TYR A 73 8.23 9.78 4.77
N VAL A 74 6.93 9.74 5.03
CA VAL A 74 5.93 10.46 4.23
C VAL A 74 5.00 11.29 5.12
N GLN A 75 4.30 12.25 4.51
CA GLN A 75 3.23 13.00 5.15
C GLN A 75 2.03 13.17 4.20
N ASP A 76 0.83 13.27 4.75
CA ASP A 76 -0.35 13.66 3.99
C ASP A 76 -0.43 15.19 3.80
N GLU A 77 -1.47 15.62 3.08
CA GLU A 77 -1.77 17.05 2.83
C GLU A 77 -2.07 17.84 4.11
N ASN A 78 -2.52 17.16 5.17
CA ASN A 78 -2.78 17.73 6.49
C ASN A 78 -1.53 17.76 7.39
N ARG A 79 -0.37 17.33 6.86
CA ARG A 79 0.92 17.19 7.56
C ARG A 79 0.93 16.13 8.66
N ASN A 80 0.04 15.14 8.59
CA ASN A 80 0.17 13.93 9.40
C ASN A 80 1.33 13.11 8.86
N SER A 81 2.27 12.76 9.75
CA SER A 81 3.48 12.00 9.40
C SER A 81 3.28 10.50 9.53
N TYR A 82 3.88 9.74 8.62
CA TYR A 82 3.82 8.28 8.60
C TYR A 82 5.20 7.68 8.32
N LEU A 83 5.47 6.53 8.93
CA LEU A 83 6.49 5.59 8.49
C LEU A 83 5.81 4.53 7.64
N VAL A 84 6.37 4.19 6.48
CA VAL A 84 5.87 3.09 5.65
C VAL A 84 6.95 2.03 5.50
N ASP A 85 6.63 0.80 5.85
CA ASP A 85 7.57 -0.32 5.78
C ASP A 85 7.56 -1.02 4.41
N ARG A 86 8.54 -1.90 4.17
CA ARG A 86 8.64 -2.67 2.93
C ARG A 86 7.45 -3.57 2.62
N ARG A 87 6.59 -3.88 3.61
CA ARG A 87 5.42 -4.77 3.47
C ARG A 87 4.17 -3.99 3.06
N GLY A 88 4.31 -2.68 2.80
CA GLY A 88 3.18 -1.83 2.46
C GLY A 88 2.31 -1.48 3.67
N THR A 89 2.89 -1.38 4.87
CA THR A 89 2.17 -0.98 6.08
C THR A 89 2.52 0.46 6.44
N LYS A 90 1.51 1.32 6.57
CA LYS A 90 1.65 2.70 7.06
C LYS A 90 1.42 2.76 8.57
N PHE A 91 2.35 3.39 9.28
CA PHE A 91 2.30 3.60 10.72
C PHE A 91 2.19 5.10 10.99
N PRO A 92 1.08 5.59 11.56
CA PRO A 92 0.98 6.97 12.00
C PRO A 92 2.07 7.29 13.01
N LEU A 93 2.79 8.40 12.83
CA LEU A 93 3.83 8.85 13.74
C LEU A 93 3.31 9.87 14.75
N GLY A 94 3.85 9.81 15.96
CA GLY A 94 3.54 10.74 17.05
C GLY A 94 2.44 10.22 17.98
N GLY A 95 1.97 11.09 18.88
CA GLY A 95 1.02 10.75 19.96
C GLY A 95 1.65 10.82 21.34
N ALA A 96 0.81 10.93 22.38
CA ALA A 96 1.20 11.17 23.77
C ALA A 96 1.64 9.89 24.53
N GLY A 97 2.36 8.99 23.86
CA GLY A 97 2.93 7.81 24.52
C GLY A 97 4.12 8.20 25.39
N GLY A 98 4.03 8.00 26.71
CA GLY A 98 5.17 7.99 27.62
C GLY A 98 6.04 9.23 27.61
N ALA A 99 5.46 10.39 27.94
CA ALA A 99 6.07 11.72 27.99
C ALA A 99 7.62 11.73 28.11
N PRO A 100 8.34 12.34 27.14
CA PRO A 100 9.57 13.02 27.51
C PRO A 100 9.21 14.11 28.53
N THR A 101 10.15 14.39 29.43
CA THR A 101 10.04 15.40 30.49
C THR A 101 9.20 16.62 30.07
N ARG A 102 8.28 17.06 30.94
CA ARG A 102 7.34 18.18 30.70
C ARG A 102 8.04 19.33 29.96
N GLY A 103 7.58 19.66 28.76
CA GLY A 103 8.07 20.77 27.94
C GLY A 103 8.88 20.40 26.69
N GLN A 104 9.18 19.12 26.44
CA GLN A 104 9.89 18.70 25.21
C GLN A 104 8.95 18.44 24.02
N ASP A 105 9.38 18.89 22.83
CA ASP A 105 8.79 18.50 21.55
C ASP A 105 8.98 16.99 21.32
N THR A 106 8.01 16.21 21.78
CA THR A 106 8.02 14.75 21.74
C THR A 106 8.01 14.24 20.32
N THR A 107 7.24 14.91 19.45
CA THR A 107 7.12 14.57 18.04
C THR A 107 8.44 14.86 17.34
N GLY A 108 9.05 16.03 17.56
CA GLY A 108 10.37 16.37 17.03
C GLY A 108 11.46 15.38 17.46
N LEU A 109 11.49 14.98 18.73
CA LEU A 109 12.42 13.97 19.22
C LEU A 109 12.20 12.60 18.56
N LEU A 110 10.94 12.17 18.41
CA LEU A 110 10.59 10.92 17.73
C LEU A 110 11.11 10.93 16.29
N LEU A 111 10.79 11.99 15.54
CA LEU A 111 11.18 12.10 14.13
C LEU A 111 12.71 12.13 13.98
N ARG A 112 13.41 12.84 14.86
CA ARG A 112 14.87 12.84 14.89
C ARG A 112 15.45 11.48 15.24
N THR A 113 14.84 10.77 16.17
CA THR A 113 15.27 9.42 16.56
C THR A 113 15.17 8.45 15.38
N LEU A 114 14.10 8.55 14.59
CA LEU A 114 13.84 7.66 13.47
C LEU A 114 14.59 8.03 12.19
N PHE A 115 14.73 9.33 11.91
CA PHE A 115 15.18 9.80 10.59
C PHE A 115 16.34 10.80 10.63
N GLY A 116 16.80 11.21 11.82
CA GLY A 116 17.82 12.24 12.00
C GLY A 116 17.28 13.68 11.98
N GLU A 117 18.16 14.64 12.25
CA GLU A 117 17.81 16.06 12.46
C GLU A 117 17.28 16.77 11.19
N THR A 118 17.82 16.40 10.02
CA THR A 118 17.57 17.12 8.76
C THR A 118 16.53 16.44 7.87
N ALA A 119 15.95 15.32 8.31
CA ALA A 119 14.96 14.63 7.52
C ALA A 119 13.72 15.49 7.27
N ARG A 120 13.18 15.35 6.06
CA ARG A 120 11.93 15.99 5.62
C ARG A 120 11.05 14.91 5.00
N PRO A 121 9.77 14.82 5.41
CA PRO A 121 8.86 13.86 4.83
C PRO A 121 8.57 14.20 3.36
N GLN A 122 8.33 13.16 2.57
CA GLN A 122 7.75 13.33 1.23
C GLN A 122 6.24 13.51 1.36
N THR A 123 5.68 14.55 0.73
CA THR A 123 4.23 14.70 0.64
C THR A 123 3.65 13.66 -0.32
N VAL A 124 2.60 12.96 0.13
CA VAL A 124 1.83 11.98 -0.64
C VAL A 124 0.33 12.30 -0.56
N THR A 125 -0.43 11.82 -1.53
CA THR A 125 -1.87 11.93 -1.63
C THR A 125 -2.58 11.00 -0.63
N GLY A 126 -3.85 11.32 -0.32
CA GLY A 126 -4.70 10.45 0.49
C GLY A 126 -4.98 9.10 -0.17
N THR A 127 -5.12 9.05 -1.50
CA THR A 127 -5.35 7.81 -2.27
C THR A 127 -4.15 6.87 -2.19
N TRP A 128 -2.92 7.40 -2.25
CA TRP A 128 -1.71 6.60 -2.04
C TRP A 128 -1.67 5.99 -0.64
N LEU A 129 -1.99 6.77 0.40
CA LEU A 129 -2.07 6.26 1.76
C LEU A 129 -3.17 5.21 1.92
N ALA A 130 -4.32 5.38 1.27
CA ALA A 130 -5.43 4.43 1.32
C ALA A 130 -5.09 3.07 0.70
N SER A 131 -4.11 3.02 -0.22
CA SER A 131 -3.65 1.77 -0.85
C SER A 131 -2.84 0.84 0.08
N LEU A 132 -2.37 1.35 1.22
CA LEU A 132 -1.49 0.66 2.17
C LEU A 132 -2.26 0.02 3.34
N ASN A 133 -1.70 -1.06 3.89
CA ASN A 133 -2.15 -1.64 5.17
C ASN A 133 -1.98 -0.63 6.31
N SER A 134 -2.86 -0.66 7.30
CA SER A 134 -2.78 0.23 8.47
C SER A 134 -2.11 -0.48 9.64
N GLY A 135 -1.01 0.10 10.13
CA GLY A 135 -0.29 -0.35 11.31
C GLY A 135 -0.57 0.49 12.54
N THR A 136 -0.17 -0.03 13.69
CA THR A 136 -0.31 0.60 15.00
C THR A 136 0.54 1.84 15.11
N ARG A 137 -0.03 2.94 15.60
CA ARG A 137 0.68 4.22 15.79
C ARG A 137 2.03 4.03 16.48
N ILE A 138 3.07 4.64 15.91
CA ILE A 138 4.42 4.64 16.47
C ILE A 138 4.64 5.95 17.24
N GLY A 139 4.96 5.80 18.51
CA GLY A 139 5.40 6.86 19.41
C GLY A 139 6.34 6.28 20.47
N PHE A 140 6.77 7.08 21.44
CA PHE A 140 7.53 6.54 22.56
C PHE A 140 6.63 5.58 23.39
N PRO A 141 7.06 4.33 23.63
CA PRO A 141 6.25 3.42 24.43
C PRO A 141 6.07 3.95 25.86
N PRO A 142 4.83 3.97 26.40
CA PRO A 142 4.60 4.32 27.80
C PRO A 142 5.15 3.23 28.71
N ILE A 143 5.83 3.63 29.80
CA ILE A 143 6.42 2.70 30.78
C ILE A 143 5.79 2.99 32.14
N ASP A 144 4.99 2.04 32.63
CA ASP A 144 4.38 2.13 33.96
C ASP A 144 5.44 2.10 35.05
N GLY A 145 5.39 3.08 35.95
CA GLY A 145 6.34 3.18 37.06
C GLY A 145 7.78 3.47 36.64
N ARG A 146 7.99 4.12 35.48
CA ARG A 146 9.31 4.52 34.95
C ARG A 146 10.22 5.09 36.06
N GLY A 147 11.46 4.60 36.12
CA GLY A 147 12.46 4.97 37.12
C GLY A 147 12.32 4.27 38.48
N GLY A 148 11.20 3.59 38.75
CA GLY A 148 11.03 2.76 39.94
C GLY A 148 11.99 1.57 39.93
N ARG A 149 12.57 1.24 41.09
CA ARG A 149 13.49 0.09 41.23
C ARG A 149 12.75 -1.22 41.00
N VAL A 150 13.33 -2.07 40.16
CA VAL A 150 12.88 -3.43 39.88
C VAL A 150 14.13 -4.31 39.85
N PRO A 151 14.38 -5.13 40.89
CA PRO A 151 15.50 -6.05 40.89
C PRO A 151 15.43 -6.99 39.68
N VAL A 152 16.54 -7.07 38.93
CA VAL A 152 16.69 -7.97 37.78
C VAL A 152 18.07 -8.61 37.88
N ASP A 153 18.13 -9.92 37.76
CA ASP A 153 19.37 -10.68 37.84
C ASP A 153 20.36 -10.25 36.75
N GLY A 154 21.64 -10.10 37.13
CA GLY A 154 22.68 -9.64 36.21
C GLY A 154 22.65 -8.14 35.87
N VAL A 155 21.68 -7.37 36.41
CA VAL A 155 21.62 -5.92 36.23
C VAL A 155 22.10 -5.21 37.51
N PRO A 156 23.08 -4.29 37.42
CA PRO A 156 23.51 -3.50 38.57
C PRO A 156 22.33 -2.74 39.20
N ALA A 157 22.21 -2.74 40.53
CA ALA A 157 21.07 -2.14 41.24
C ALA A 157 20.78 -0.68 40.87
N ALA A 158 21.81 0.11 40.53
CA ALA A 158 21.67 1.49 40.07
C ALA A 158 20.96 1.62 38.69
N LYS A 159 21.01 0.57 37.87
CA LYS A 159 20.38 0.49 36.53
C LYS A 159 19.17 -0.45 36.51
N ALA A 160 18.86 -1.09 37.62
CA ALA A 160 17.72 -2.01 37.75
C ALA A 160 16.43 -1.21 38.01
N THR A 161 16.03 -0.40 37.03
CA THR A 161 14.85 0.47 37.10
C THR A 161 13.94 0.26 35.90
N ALA A 162 12.63 0.38 36.12
CA ALA A 162 11.63 0.29 35.07
C ALA A 162 11.90 1.33 33.98
N GLY A 163 11.96 0.85 32.73
CA GLY A 163 12.31 1.59 31.53
C GLY A 163 13.72 1.33 31.02
N THR A 164 14.61 0.79 31.85
CA THR A 164 15.98 0.47 31.39
C THR A 164 15.95 -0.56 30.27
N VAL A 165 16.62 -0.23 29.17
CA VAL A 165 16.81 -1.11 28.02
C VAL A 165 18.00 -2.03 28.27
N LEU A 166 17.81 -3.31 27.99
CA LEU A 166 18.77 -4.37 28.18
C LEU A 166 19.11 -5.00 26.83
N GLN A 167 20.31 -5.56 26.73
CA GLN A 167 20.76 -6.31 25.56
C GLN A 167 21.38 -7.63 25.99
N ALA A 168 20.93 -8.73 25.39
CA ALA A 168 21.53 -10.04 25.52
C ALA A 168 22.09 -10.48 24.17
N THR A 169 23.08 -11.38 24.19
CA THR A 169 23.63 -12.00 22.98
C THR A 169 23.07 -13.42 22.85
N SER A 170 22.60 -13.78 21.67
CA SER A 170 22.04 -15.10 21.34
C SER A 170 22.67 -15.64 20.05
N ALA A 171 22.34 -16.88 19.68
CA ALA A 171 22.79 -17.48 18.43
C ALA A 171 22.33 -16.70 17.18
N VAL A 172 21.25 -15.92 17.26
CA VAL A 172 20.72 -15.09 16.17
C VAL A 172 21.17 -13.62 16.25
N GLY A 173 22.09 -13.31 17.15
CA GLY A 173 22.61 -11.96 17.38
C GLY A 173 22.05 -11.29 18.63
N ALA A 174 22.06 -9.96 18.63
CA ALA A 174 21.61 -9.16 19.76
C ALA A 174 20.09 -9.21 19.94
N GLN A 175 19.64 -9.51 21.15
CA GLN A 175 18.24 -9.46 21.57
C GLN A 175 18.06 -8.31 22.57
N TYR A 176 16.95 -7.58 22.45
CA TYR A 176 16.68 -6.41 23.27
C TYR A 176 15.50 -6.67 24.19
N TYR A 177 15.59 -6.10 25.40
CA TYR A 177 14.54 -6.19 26.41
C TYR A 177 14.37 -4.85 27.10
N VAL A 178 13.25 -4.67 27.78
CA VAL A 178 12.99 -3.55 28.67
C VAL A 178 12.57 -4.05 30.04
N ILE A 179 13.08 -3.39 31.09
CA ILE A 179 12.60 -3.62 32.45
C ILE A 179 11.23 -2.95 32.58
N THR A 180 10.21 -3.73 32.92
CA THR A 180 8.88 -3.25 33.30
C THR A 180 8.72 -3.36 34.81
N ARG A 181 7.65 -2.78 35.37
CA ARG A 181 7.31 -2.95 36.80
C ARG A 181 7.14 -4.42 37.23
N LYS A 182 6.82 -5.32 36.29
CA LYS A 182 6.54 -6.73 36.55
C LYS A 182 7.72 -7.67 36.26
N GLY A 183 8.80 -7.16 35.66
CA GLY A 183 9.91 -7.98 35.18
C GLY A 183 10.39 -7.56 33.80
N VAL A 184 11.15 -8.42 33.14
CA VAL A 184 11.80 -8.12 31.86
C VAL A 184 10.93 -8.58 30.69
N ALA A 185 10.71 -7.72 29.69
CA ALA A 185 9.92 -8.03 28.50
C ALA A 185 10.75 -7.83 27.22
N PRO A 186 10.64 -8.72 26.21
CA PRO A 186 11.35 -8.57 24.95
C PRO A 186 10.79 -7.42 24.12
N VAL A 187 11.70 -6.77 23.38
CA VAL A 187 11.38 -5.69 22.44
C VAL A 187 12.14 -5.88 21.13
N THR A 188 11.63 -5.30 20.06
CA THR A 188 12.36 -5.24 18.79
C THR A 188 13.54 -4.27 18.89
N ARG A 189 14.49 -4.38 17.97
CA ARG A 189 15.59 -3.41 17.88
C ARG A 189 15.06 -2.00 17.59
N PHE A 190 14.04 -1.89 16.74
CA PHE A 190 13.29 -0.65 16.51
C PHE A 190 12.74 -0.04 17.81
N ALA A 191 12.04 -0.83 18.62
CA ALA A 191 11.48 -0.37 19.88
C ALA A 191 12.57 -0.01 20.91
N ALA A 192 13.67 -0.75 20.93
CA ALA A 192 14.82 -0.45 21.77
C ALA A 192 15.43 0.92 21.44
N LEU A 193 15.56 1.27 20.16
CA LEU A 193 16.01 2.60 19.72
C LEU A 193 15.13 3.72 20.32
N LEU A 194 13.81 3.56 20.27
CA LEU A 194 12.87 4.53 20.85
C LEU A 194 12.97 4.60 22.38
N LEU A 195 13.05 3.45 23.05
CA LEU A 195 13.14 3.36 24.50
C LEU A 195 14.46 3.94 25.04
N LEU A 196 15.57 3.77 24.33
CA LEU A 196 16.85 4.39 24.70
C LEU A 196 16.71 5.92 24.78
N GLN A 197 16.10 6.53 23.76
CA GLN A 197 15.87 7.97 23.74
C GLN A 197 14.85 8.42 24.79
N ALA A 198 13.76 7.67 24.98
CA ALA A 198 12.74 7.98 25.98
C ALA A 198 13.27 7.97 27.43
N ASN A 199 14.31 7.19 27.69
CA ASN A 199 14.91 7.04 29.02
C ASN A 199 16.26 7.77 29.17
N ALA A 200 16.65 8.59 28.18
CA ALA A 200 17.96 9.24 28.13
C ALA A 200 19.13 8.26 28.37
N GLN A 201 18.98 7.03 27.87
CA GLN A 201 19.95 5.96 27.98
C GLN A 201 20.77 5.92 26.70
N THR A 202 22.10 6.10 26.81
CA THR A 202 22.99 6.08 25.64
C THR A 202 23.14 4.69 25.05
N ASP A 203 23.26 3.67 25.92
CA ASP A 203 23.53 2.29 25.53
C ASP A 203 22.73 1.29 26.39
N PRO A 204 22.29 0.15 25.81
CA PRO A 204 21.62 -0.89 26.57
C PRO A 204 22.55 -1.51 27.62
N VAL A 205 21.99 -1.95 28.74
CA VAL A 205 22.75 -2.71 29.74
C VAL A 205 22.91 -4.15 29.27
N ARG A 206 24.16 -4.62 29.19
CA ARG A 206 24.44 -5.98 28.76
C ARG A 206 24.13 -6.98 29.86
N ILE A 207 23.39 -8.02 29.51
CA ILE A 207 22.98 -9.11 30.41
C ILE A 207 23.07 -10.46 29.68
N SER A 208 22.94 -11.55 30.43
CA SER A 208 22.61 -12.86 29.87
C SER A 208 21.14 -12.90 29.44
N ILE A 209 20.76 -13.86 28.59
CA ILE A 209 19.36 -14.05 28.18
C ILE A 209 18.50 -14.29 29.44
N PRO A 210 17.41 -13.52 29.66
CA PRO A 210 16.50 -13.74 30.77
C PRO A 210 15.88 -15.15 30.72
N ALA A 211 15.85 -15.85 31.86
CA ALA A 211 15.31 -17.21 31.93
C ALA A 211 13.77 -17.26 31.79
N ASP A 212 13.08 -16.24 32.27
CA ASP A 212 11.60 -16.14 32.24
C ASP A 212 11.17 -14.73 31.78
N PRO A 213 11.27 -14.44 30.47
CA PRO A 213 10.83 -13.16 29.93
C PRO A 213 9.29 -13.09 29.88
N LEU A 214 8.75 -11.92 30.19
CA LEU A 214 7.35 -11.59 29.97
C LEU A 214 7.00 -11.61 28.47
N PRO A 215 5.71 -11.57 28.09
CA PRO A 215 5.31 -11.33 26.70
C PRO A 215 5.89 -10.04 26.12
N ALA A 216 5.94 -9.95 24.80
CA ALA A 216 6.46 -8.79 24.08
C ALA A 216 5.79 -7.48 24.55
N PHE A 217 6.61 -6.46 24.80
CA PHE A 217 6.15 -5.20 25.37
C PHE A 217 5.50 -4.26 24.35
N ILE A 218 5.84 -4.42 23.07
CA ILE A 218 5.42 -3.55 21.97
C ILE A 218 4.48 -4.29 21.00
N PRO A 219 3.64 -3.55 20.24
CA PRO A 219 2.74 -4.13 19.24
C PRO A 219 3.49 -5.03 18.24
N ALA A 220 2.90 -6.20 17.93
CA ALA A 220 3.56 -7.21 17.10
C ALA A 220 3.82 -6.78 15.64
N ASP A 221 3.11 -5.76 15.18
CA ASP A 221 3.19 -5.19 13.83
C ASP A 221 4.28 -4.12 13.68
N TRP A 222 4.90 -3.65 14.77
CA TRP A 222 5.97 -2.66 14.68
C TRP A 222 7.21 -3.21 13.94
N PRO A 223 7.99 -2.33 13.29
CA PRO A 223 9.23 -2.72 12.64
C PRO A 223 10.18 -3.47 13.58
N GLN A 224 10.99 -4.35 12.99
CA GLN A 224 11.88 -5.24 13.74
C GLN A 224 13.27 -4.64 13.93
N GLY A 225 13.86 -4.05 12.89
CA GLY A 225 15.20 -3.46 12.91
C GLY A 225 15.23 -1.94 12.86
N ASP A 226 16.43 -1.38 12.69
CA ASP A 226 16.65 0.06 12.68
C ASP A 226 16.11 0.67 11.37
N PRO A 227 15.26 1.70 11.43
CA PRO A 227 14.64 2.24 10.22
C PRO A 227 15.70 2.90 9.33
N SER A 228 15.80 2.46 8.08
CA SER A 228 16.66 3.08 7.06
C SER A 228 15.80 3.82 6.05
N ARG A 229 15.70 5.15 6.19
CA ARG A 229 14.93 5.97 5.25
C ARG A 229 15.59 5.95 3.87
N VAL A 230 14.81 5.66 2.83
CA VAL A 230 15.32 5.61 1.43
C VAL A 230 14.76 6.69 0.51
N ASN A 231 13.59 7.28 0.79
CA ASN A 231 12.98 8.30 -0.07
C ASN A 231 13.59 9.70 0.15
N THR A 232 14.84 9.87 -0.28
CA THR A 232 15.56 11.14 -0.25
C THR A 232 15.59 11.74 -1.65
N THR A 233 15.45 13.08 -1.73
CA THR A 233 15.56 13.81 -3.00
C THR A 233 16.96 14.37 -3.25
N THR A 234 17.91 14.01 -2.38
CA THR A 234 19.28 14.50 -2.36
C THR A 234 20.24 13.35 -2.10
N GLY A 235 21.46 13.42 -2.64
CA GLY A 235 22.50 12.40 -2.52
C GLY A 235 22.78 11.68 -3.84
N ASP A 236 23.63 10.65 -3.79
CA ASP A 236 24.16 9.94 -4.97
C ASP A 236 23.15 8.97 -5.62
N SER A 237 22.04 8.67 -4.93
CA SER A 237 20.99 7.77 -5.42
C SER A 237 19.60 8.24 -4.95
N PRO A 238 19.13 9.38 -5.47
CA PRO A 238 17.84 9.95 -5.06
C PRO A 238 16.68 9.02 -5.43
N ARG A 239 15.69 8.94 -4.54
CA ARG A 239 14.46 8.18 -4.71
C ARG A 239 13.27 9.11 -4.48
N ASP A 240 12.94 9.86 -5.52
CA ASP A 240 11.93 10.93 -5.51
C ASP A 240 10.49 10.39 -5.64
N VAL A 241 10.33 9.19 -6.17
CA VAL A 241 9.04 8.55 -6.41
C VAL A 241 8.84 7.46 -5.38
N SER A 242 7.72 7.51 -4.67
CA SER A 242 7.32 6.48 -3.70
C SER A 242 6.09 5.75 -4.22
N CYS A 243 6.19 4.44 -4.38
CA CYS A 243 5.11 3.60 -4.88
C CYS A 243 4.66 2.58 -3.85
N SER A 244 3.35 2.47 -3.66
CA SER A 244 2.71 1.27 -3.10
C SER A 244 2.50 0.29 -4.25
N VAL A 245 2.73 -1.00 -4.03
CA VAL A 245 2.69 -2.03 -5.07
C VAL A 245 1.82 -3.19 -4.63
N LEU A 246 0.78 -3.49 -5.41
CA LEU A 246 -0.13 -4.62 -5.24
C LEU A 246 0.31 -5.78 -6.14
N HIS A 247 0.56 -6.93 -5.51
CA HIS A 247 0.89 -8.17 -6.19
C HIS A 247 -0.36 -9.03 -6.30
N GLY A 248 -0.94 -9.10 -7.51
CA GLY A 248 -2.14 -9.90 -7.77
C GLY A 248 -3.40 -9.36 -7.08
N GLY A 249 -4.32 -10.27 -6.74
CA GLY A 249 -5.60 -9.94 -6.12
C GLY A 249 -5.82 -10.65 -4.78
N MET A 250 -6.96 -10.37 -4.17
CA MET A 250 -7.44 -11.01 -2.96
C MET A 250 -8.06 -12.37 -3.24
N THR A 251 -7.99 -13.25 -2.26
CA THR A 251 -8.77 -14.50 -2.22
C THR A 251 -9.65 -14.51 -0.98
N ALA A 252 -10.58 -15.47 -0.88
CA ALA A 252 -11.43 -15.61 0.31
C ALA A 252 -10.64 -15.87 1.60
N THR A 253 -9.37 -16.30 1.49
CA THR A 253 -8.53 -16.68 2.61
C THR A 253 -7.28 -15.82 2.76
N SER A 254 -7.04 -14.86 1.86
CA SER A 254 -5.81 -14.07 1.86
C SER A 254 -6.04 -12.64 1.37
N SER A 255 -5.64 -11.68 2.20
CA SER A 255 -5.42 -10.28 1.81
C SER A 255 -4.36 -10.21 0.70
N PRO A 256 -4.37 -9.14 -0.11
CA PRO A 256 -3.45 -9.06 -1.22
C PRO A 256 -2.05 -8.73 -0.71
N ARG A 257 -1.02 -9.22 -1.39
CA ARG A 257 0.35 -8.96 -1.00
C ARG A 257 0.74 -7.55 -1.44
N LEU A 258 1.14 -6.71 -0.48
CA LEU A 258 1.70 -5.40 -0.75
C LEU A 258 3.23 -5.38 -0.60
N THR A 259 3.87 -4.59 -1.43
CA THR A 259 5.25 -4.15 -1.23
C THR A 259 5.36 -2.65 -1.48
N VAL A 260 6.54 -2.11 -1.22
CA VAL A 260 6.85 -0.69 -1.46
C VAL A 260 8.07 -0.58 -2.35
N TRP A 261 8.04 0.39 -3.25
CA TRP A 261 9.11 0.70 -4.17
C TRP A 261 9.43 2.18 -4.09
N ALA A 262 10.70 2.53 -4.18
CA ALA A 262 11.13 3.92 -4.23
C ALA A 262 12.28 4.08 -5.23
N GLY A 263 12.07 4.92 -6.23
CA GLY A 263 13.00 5.13 -7.33
C GLY A 263 13.08 6.60 -7.74
N LYS A 264 14.02 6.89 -8.63
CA LYS A 264 14.26 8.26 -9.13
C LYS A 264 13.11 8.76 -10.00
N ASP A 265 12.64 7.89 -10.88
CA ASP A 265 11.56 8.14 -11.83
C ASP A 265 10.38 7.20 -11.60
N TYR A 266 9.28 7.41 -12.34
CA TYR A 266 8.21 6.42 -12.35
C TYR A 266 8.71 5.10 -12.96
N PRO A 267 8.09 3.96 -12.62
CA PRO A 267 8.46 2.67 -13.19
C PRO A 267 8.33 2.67 -14.72
N GLU A 268 7.34 3.39 -15.25
CA GLU A 268 7.14 3.59 -16.68
C GLU A 268 6.87 5.06 -17.04
N GLN A 269 7.07 5.40 -18.31
CA GLN A 269 6.81 6.75 -18.81
C GLN A 269 5.31 7.03 -18.95
N ILE A 270 4.87 8.15 -18.39
CA ILE A 270 3.50 8.65 -18.56
C ILE A 270 3.56 9.97 -19.32
N LEU A 271 2.68 10.10 -20.33
CA LEU A 271 2.50 11.35 -21.06
C LEU A 271 1.91 12.41 -20.14
N ASP A 272 2.69 13.46 -19.87
CA ASP A 272 2.27 14.59 -19.03
C ASP A 272 0.97 15.22 -19.57
N GLY A 273 -0.05 15.32 -18.70
CA GLY A 273 -1.23 16.16 -18.92
C GLY A 273 -2.49 15.46 -19.44
N THR A 274 -2.47 14.17 -19.80
CA THR A 274 -3.68 13.48 -20.33
C THR A 274 -4.06 12.18 -19.64
N ALA A 275 -3.11 11.44 -19.05
CA ALA A 275 -3.41 10.20 -18.33
C ALA A 275 -2.62 10.14 -17.01
N SER A 276 -3.32 9.92 -15.89
CA SER A 276 -2.70 9.58 -14.60
C SER A 276 -2.51 8.08 -14.43
N ALA A 277 -2.82 7.29 -15.46
CA ALA A 277 -2.80 5.84 -15.44
C ALA A 277 -2.11 5.29 -16.70
N TYR A 278 -1.29 4.27 -16.50
CA TYR A 278 -0.61 3.49 -17.52
C TYR A 278 -1.00 2.03 -17.35
N VAL A 279 -1.37 1.38 -18.44
CA VAL A 279 -1.59 -0.06 -18.50
C VAL A 279 -0.72 -0.56 -19.63
N THR A 280 0.05 -1.63 -19.41
CA THR A 280 0.99 -2.16 -20.41
C THR A 280 0.31 -2.29 -21.78
N PRO A 281 0.88 -1.71 -22.85
CA PRO A 281 0.29 -1.75 -24.19
C PRO A 281 -0.07 -3.16 -24.65
N GLY A 282 -1.29 -3.33 -25.17
CA GLY A 282 -1.80 -4.65 -25.57
C GLY A 282 -2.17 -5.58 -24.41
N SER A 283 -2.00 -5.16 -23.15
CA SER A 283 -2.44 -5.90 -21.98
C SER A 283 -3.76 -5.35 -21.40
N GLY A 284 -4.41 -6.17 -20.58
CA GLY A 284 -5.55 -5.77 -19.78
C GLY A 284 -5.88 -6.80 -18.70
N LEU A 285 -6.87 -6.46 -17.89
CA LEU A 285 -7.28 -7.30 -16.76
C LEU A 285 -8.79 -7.26 -16.61
N LEU A 286 -9.41 -8.43 -16.61
CA LEU A 286 -10.78 -8.59 -16.13
C LEU A 286 -10.73 -8.90 -14.64
N TYR A 287 -11.29 -8.02 -13.81
CA TYR A 287 -11.24 -8.15 -12.37
C TYR A 287 -12.57 -7.78 -11.71
N GLN A 288 -12.77 -8.29 -10.51
CA GLN A 288 -13.90 -7.95 -9.67
C GLN A 288 -13.45 -6.93 -8.62
N GLU A 289 -14.03 -5.74 -8.65
CA GLU A 289 -13.85 -4.76 -7.59
C GLU A 289 -14.65 -5.21 -6.35
N VAL A 290 -13.96 -5.28 -5.20
CA VAL A 290 -14.57 -5.71 -3.94
C VAL A 290 -14.28 -4.69 -2.84
N ALA A 291 -15.22 -4.57 -1.89
CA ALA A 291 -15.10 -3.67 -0.75
C ALA A 291 -14.88 -4.48 0.53
N GLY A 292 -13.84 -4.14 1.29
CA GLY A 292 -13.45 -4.90 2.49
C GLY A 292 -13.00 -6.33 2.14
N ASP A 293 -13.25 -7.26 3.07
CA ASP A 293 -12.83 -8.66 2.94
C ASP A 293 -13.87 -9.55 2.21
N ASP A 294 -15.02 -8.98 1.84
CA ASP A 294 -16.06 -9.71 1.12
C ASP A 294 -15.72 -9.83 -0.36
N VAL A 295 -15.11 -10.96 -0.73
CA VAL A 295 -14.78 -11.29 -2.12
C VAL A 295 -15.95 -11.92 -2.89
N SER A 296 -17.12 -12.12 -2.26
CA SER A 296 -18.28 -12.80 -2.85
C SER A 296 -19.17 -11.87 -3.68
N GLY A 297 -19.14 -10.56 -3.41
CA GLY A 297 -19.84 -9.51 -4.14
C GLY A 297 -18.88 -8.59 -4.89
N GLY A 298 -19.37 -7.78 -5.84
CA GLY A 298 -18.53 -6.80 -6.53
C GLY A 298 -18.93 -6.46 -7.96
N THR A 299 -18.42 -5.32 -8.44
CA THR A 299 -18.60 -4.88 -9.83
C THR A 299 -17.49 -5.45 -10.69
N LEU A 300 -17.84 -6.04 -11.84
CA LEU A 300 -16.87 -6.53 -12.81
C LEU A 300 -16.35 -5.35 -13.62
N TYR A 301 -15.04 -5.23 -13.72
CA TYR A 301 -14.38 -4.23 -14.54
C TYR A 301 -13.39 -4.89 -15.50
N LEU A 302 -13.27 -4.30 -16.69
CA LEU A 302 -12.19 -4.57 -17.61
C LEU A 302 -11.26 -3.35 -17.62
N ALA A 303 -10.00 -3.53 -17.23
CA ALA A 303 -8.93 -2.56 -17.50
C ALA A 303 -8.28 -2.88 -18.83
N THR A 304 -7.98 -1.86 -19.63
CA THR A 304 -7.32 -2.00 -20.95
C THR A 304 -6.13 -1.05 -21.07
N ASP A 305 -5.30 -1.28 -22.08
CA ASP A 305 -4.14 -0.46 -22.46
C ASP A 305 -4.42 1.05 -22.66
N THR A 306 -5.69 1.44 -22.78
CA THR A 306 -6.13 2.85 -22.74
C THR A 306 -5.95 3.54 -21.38
N GLY A 307 -5.60 2.81 -20.32
CA GLY A 307 -5.48 3.35 -18.96
C GLY A 307 -6.82 3.55 -18.27
N LEU A 308 -7.91 3.06 -18.84
CA LEU A 308 -9.26 3.18 -18.30
C LEU A 308 -9.78 1.83 -17.79
N ARG A 309 -10.68 1.90 -16.80
CA ARG A 309 -11.51 0.76 -16.39
C ARG A 309 -12.94 0.91 -16.87
N TYR A 310 -13.51 -0.17 -17.40
CA TYR A 310 -14.86 -0.19 -17.96
C TYR A 310 -15.72 -1.17 -17.18
N ALA A 311 -16.87 -0.72 -16.68
CA ALA A 311 -17.79 -1.61 -15.96
C ALA A 311 -18.40 -2.62 -16.95
N VAL A 312 -18.32 -3.91 -16.65
CA VAL A 312 -18.89 -4.99 -17.47
C VAL A 312 -20.15 -5.50 -16.78
N SER A 313 -21.28 -5.42 -17.47
CA SER A 313 -22.56 -5.83 -16.87
C SER A 313 -22.59 -7.33 -16.57
N ARG A 314 -22.90 -7.68 -15.31
CA ARG A 314 -23.13 -9.06 -14.85
C ARG A 314 -24.59 -9.49 -14.92
N ASN A 315 -25.50 -8.55 -15.06
CA ASN A 315 -26.94 -8.83 -15.09
C ASN A 315 -27.41 -9.15 -16.50
N ASN A 316 -28.67 -9.60 -16.65
CA ASN A 316 -29.32 -9.63 -17.95
C ASN A 316 -29.41 -8.19 -18.49
N ASP A 317 -28.46 -7.81 -19.33
CA ASP A 317 -28.36 -6.48 -19.91
C ASP A 317 -29.03 -6.38 -21.28
N SER A 318 -29.80 -7.42 -21.65
CA SER A 318 -30.41 -7.57 -22.96
C SER A 318 -31.55 -6.58 -23.19
N ALA A 319 -31.37 -5.68 -24.16
CA ALA A 319 -32.46 -4.90 -24.77
C ALA A 319 -33.53 -5.79 -25.47
N ALA A 320 -33.26 -7.09 -25.61
CA ALA A 320 -34.13 -8.08 -26.27
C ALA A 320 -35.13 -8.79 -25.34
N ALA A 321 -35.19 -8.44 -24.05
CA ALA A 321 -36.00 -9.16 -23.06
C ALA A 321 -37.52 -8.96 -23.16
N GLU A 322 -38.02 -8.10 -24.07
CA GLU A 322 -39.47 -7.88 -24.19
C GLU A 322 -40.23 -8.91 -25.03
N LYS A 323 -39.55 -9.85 -25.73
CA LYS A 323 -40.25 -10.87 -26.55
C LYS A 323 -39.58 -12.24 -26.57
N ALA A 324 -39.53 -12.95 -25.44
CA ALA A 324 -39.61 -14.42 -25.37
C ALA A 324 -39.45 -14.93 -23.93
N SER A 325 -40.51 -15.48 -23.36
CA SER A 325 -40.62 -15.98 -21.99
C SER A 325 -40.14 -17.44 -21.80
N THR A 326 -39.00 -17.86 -22.36
CA THR A 326 -38.55 -19.28 -22.21
C THR A 326 -37.04 -19.56 -22.21
N VAL A 327 -36.15 -18.57 -22.28
CA VAL A 327 -34.69 -18.83 -22.20
C VAL A 327 -34.19 -18.54 -20.80
N ARG A 328 -33.57 -19.53 -20.14
CA ARG A 328 -32.86 -19.36 -18.86
C ARG A 328 -31.96 -18.13 -18.97
N HIS A 329 -32.28 -17.12 -18.18
CA HIS A 329 -31.56 -15.87 -18.06
C HIS A 329 -30.05 -16.12 -17.94
N ALA A 330 -29.31 -15.87 -19.03
CA ALA A 330 -27.85 -15.95 -19.01
C ALA A 330 -27.33 -14.66 -18.34
N THR A 331 -27.07 -14.73 -17.04
CA THR A 331 -26.29 -13.72 -16.32
C THR A 331 -24.92 -13.56 -16.99
N GLY A 332 -24.42 -12.32 -17.09
CA GLY A 332 -23.09 -12.03 -17.63
C GLY A 332 -22.96 -12.02 -19.16
N GLN A 333 -24.04 -11.77 -19.92
CA GLN A 333 -23.95 -11.79 -21.39
C GLN A 333 -22.92 -10.82 -21.98
N ALA A 334 -22.70 -9.66 -21.33
CA ALA A 334 -21.67 -8.72 -21.78
C ALA A 334 -20.28 -9.37 -21.76
N ALA A 335 -19.89 -9.99 -20.63
CA ALA A 335 -18.61 -10.69 -20.52
C ALA A 335 -18.48 -11.84 -21.53
N VAL A 336 -19.55 -12.62 -21.73
CA VAL A 336 -19.57 -13.71 -22.74
C VAL A 336 -19.37 -13.15 -24.16
N ARG A 337 -20.07 -12.08 -24.53
CA ARG A 337 -19.94 -11.44 -25.86
C ARG A 337 -18.55 -10.83 -26.08
N LEU A 338 -17.92 -10.37 -25.01
CA LEU A 338 -16.55 -9.85 -25.02
C LEU A 338 -15.49 -10.96 -25.02
N GLY A 339 -15.88 -12.24 -24.97
CA GLY A 339 -14.97 -13.38 -25.04
C GLY A 339 -14.43 -13.87 -23.69
N TYR A 340 -14.99 -13.41 -22.57
CA TYR A 340 -14.49 -13.70 -21.22
C TYR A 340 -15.35 -14.68 -20.43
N ALA A 341 -16.10 -15.57 -21.10
CA ALA A 341 -17.00 -16.52 -20.45
C ALA A 341 -16.30 -17.41 -19.41
N ASP A 342 -15.07 -17.83 -19.71
CA ASP A 342 -14.29 -18.76 -18.89
C ASP A 342 -13.24 -18.07 -18.01
N VAL A 343 -13.16 -16.73 -18.06
CA VAL A 343 -12.22 -15.97 -17.23
C VAL A 343 -12.74 -15.93 -15.80
N LYS A 344 -11.89 -16.34 -14.86
CA LYS A 344 -12.15 -16.19 -13.42
C LYS A 344 -11.52 -14.87 -12.96
N PRO A 345 -12.30 -13.81 -12.71
CA PRO A 345 -11.73 -12.50 -12.41
C PRO A 345 -11.05 -12.50 -11.04
N LEU A 346 -9.90 -11.84 -10.94
CA LEU A 346 -9.24 -11.60 -9.66
C LEU A 346 -10.03 -10.57 -8.85
N SER A 347 -10.07 -10.71 -7.52
CA SER A 347 -10.67 -9.72 -6.64
C SER A 347 -9.68 -8.60 -6.35
N ILE A 348 -9.99 -7.37 -6.73
CA ILE A 348 -9.14 -6.19 -6.50
C ILE A 348 -9.86 -5.26 -5.52
N PRO A 349 -9.20 -4.78 -4.45
CA PRO A 349 -9.81 -3.84 -3.51
C PRO A 349 -10.28 -2.56 -4.21
N SER A 350 -11.39 -1.98 -3.74
CA SER A 350 -11.91 -0.70 -4.27
C SER A 350 -10.87 0.42 -4.24
N ALA A 351 -10.07 0.50 -3.18
CA ALA A 351 -8.98 1.48 -3.03
C ALA A 351 -7.91 1.40 -4.15
N TRP A 352 -7.81 0.27 -4.85
CA TRP A 352 -6.94 0.07 -6.00
C TRP A 352 -7.67 0.25 -7.32
N SER A 353 -8.86 -0.33 -7.45
CA SER A 353 -9.70 -0.20 -8.64
C SER A 353 -10.04 1.27 -8.94
N GLU A 354 -10.31 2.07 -7.91
CA GLU A 354 -10.70 3.48 -8.06
C GLU A 354 -9.57 4.40 -8.53
N LEU A 355 -8.32 3.93 -8.49
CA LEU A 355 -7.18 4.67 -9.02
C LEU A 355 -7.21 4.77 -10.56
N LEU A 356 -7.83 3.80 -11.24
CA LEU A 356 -8.03 3.87 -12.68
C LEU A 356 -9.25 4.76 -13.00
N PRO A 357 -9.08 5.74 -13.91
CA PRO A 357 -10.20 6.51 -14.42
C PRO A 357 -11.27 5.61 -15.07
N LYS A 358 -12.54 5.98 -14.89
CA LYS A 358 -13.68 5.21 -15.43
C LYS A 358 -13.92 5.56 -16.90
N GLY A 359 -14.01 4.52 -17.73
CA GLY A 359 -14.61 4.59 -19.06
C GLY A 359 -16.13 4.34 -19.04
N PRO A 360 -16.79 4.36 -20.21
CA PRO A 360 -18.20 3.98 -20.34
C PRO A 360 -18.45 2.52 -19.90
N ALA A 361 -19.68 2.20 -19.53
CA ALA A 361 -20.08 0.82 -19.25
C ALA A 361 -20.14 0.00 -20.55
N LEU A 362 -19.65 -1.25 -20.49
CA LEU A 362 -19.75 -2.24 -21.56
C LEU A 362 -20.99 -3.10 -21.32
N ASP A 363 -22.10 -2.67 -21.90
CA ASP A 363 -23.39 -3.34 -21.81
C ASP A 363 -24.17 -3.23 -23.14
N THR A 364 -25.06 -4.17 -23.39
CA THR A 364 -25.76 -4.20 -24.69
C THR A 364 -26.84 -3.13 -24.85
N THR A 365 -27.34 -2.57 -23.74
CA THR A 365 -28.32 -1.47 -23.79
C THR A 365 -27.65 -0.20 -24.28
N SER A 366 -26.46 0.12 -23.77
CA SER A 366 -25.63 1.24 -24.22
C SER A 366 -25.17 1.04 -25.66
N ALA A 367 -24.78 -0.18 -26.04
CA ALA A 367 -24.36 -0.50 -27.41
C ALA A 367 -25.47 -0.36 -28.46
N ALA A 368 -26.74 -0.53 -28.08
CA ALA A 368 -27.87 -0.39 -28.98
C ALA A 368 -28.29 1.07 -29.25
N ARG A 369 -27.70 2.06 -28.54
CA ARG A 369 -28.10 3.47 -28.66
C ARG A 369 -27.57 4.12 -29.93
N PRO A 370 -28.41 4.91 -30.64
CA PRO A 370 -27.95 5.77 -31.72
C PRO A 370 -26.88 6.77 -31.25
N GLN A 371 -25.92 7.05 -32.12
CA GLN A 371 -24.85 8.01 -31.89
C GLN A 371 -25.08 9.31 -32.65
N GLY A 372 -24.98 10.44 -31.94
CA GLY A 372 -25.02 11.79 -32.52
C GLY A 372 -26.42 12.32 -32.87
N SER A 373 -27.25 12.61 -31.86
CA SER A 373 -28.45 13.45 -32.03
C SER A 373 -28.10 14.93 -32.10
#